data_AF-A0A1H2G7U0-F1
#
_entry.id   AF-A0A1H2G7U0-F1
#
_cell.length_a   1.000
_cell.length_b   1.000
_cell.length_c   1.000
_cell.angle_alpha   90.00
_cell.angle_beta   90.00
_cell.angle_gamma   90.00
#
_symmetry.space_group_name_H-M   'P 1'
#
loop_
_entity.id
_entity.type
_entity.pdbx_description
1 polymer ?
#
loop_
_entity_poly.entity_id
_entity_poly.type
_entity_poly.pdbx_seq_one_letter_code
_entity_poly.pdbx_strand_id
1 'polypeptide(L)'
;MITMVMYAKIRRMYYREHLSMNEIQRRTSLSRNTIKKWLRASGDSAVKYQRAKKSGKLTPFEPRLLLALEGDACRPKKDRRTAKMLFKEILNEGYTGGYTIVSDFIRNWRNQDGKGKSAYVPLRFALGEAFQFDWSEEWLVIGGIHRKV
;
A
#
# COMPACT_ATOMS: atom_id res chain seq x y z
N MET A 1 2.21 -3.66 -20.09
CA MET A 1 1.13 -3.92 -19.12
C MET A 1 -0.16 -4.12 -19.92
N ILE A 2 -0.81 -5.27 -19.80
CA ILE A 2 -2.10 -5.48 -20.47
C ILE A 2 -3.17 -4.70 -19.71
N THR A 3 -3.85 -3.79 -20.38
CA THR A 3 -4.81 -2.85 -19.77
C THR A 3 -6.24 -3.41 -19.78
N MET A 4 -7.10 -2.94 -18.87
CA MET A 4 -8.55 -3.25 -18.87
C MET A 4 -9.20 -2.99 -20.23
N VAL A 5 -8.69 -1.99 -20.95
CA VAL A 5 -9.12 -1.61 -22.31
C VAL A 5 -8.95 -2.78 -23.28
N MET A 6 -7.84 -3.51 -23.21
CA MET A 6 -7.59 -4.65 -24.10
C MET A 6 -8.51 -5.83 -23.78
N TYR A 7 -8.80 -6.06 -22.50
CA TYR A 7 -9.75 -7.09 -22.06
C TYR A 7 -11.17 -6.83 -22.60
N ALA A 8 -11.66 -5.60 -22.44
CA ALA A 8 -12.97 -5.18 -22.97
C ALA A 8 -13.02 -5.26 -24.51
N LYS A 9 -11.93 -4.84 -25.19
CA LYS A 9 -11.83 -4.91 -26.66
C LYS A 9 -11.98 -6.34 -27.18
N ILE A 10 -11.31 -7.31 -26.56
CA ILE A 10 -11.43 -8.74 -26.95
C ILE A 10 -12.85 -9.27 -26.75
N ARG A 11 -13.50 -8.94 -25.62
CA ARG A 11 -14.88 -9.37 -25.36
C ARG A 11 -15.84 -8.77 -26.38
N ARG A 12 -15.67 -7.49 -26.75
CA ARG A 12 -16.45 -6.86 -27.83
C ARG A 12 -16.25 -7.59 -29.16
N MET A 13 -15.00 -7.82 -29.56
CA MET A 13 -14.66 -8.51 -30.81
C MET A 13 -15.28 -9.92 -30.90
N TYR A 14 -15.37 -10.64 -29.77
CA TYR A 14 -15.91 -11.99 -29.73
C TYR A 14 -17.44 -12.04 -29.60
N TYR A 15 -18.02 -11.29 -28.65
CA TYR A 15 -19.46 -11.37 -28.33
C TYR A 15 -20.34 -10.46 -29.19
N ARG A 16 -19.83 -9.32 -29.68
CA ARG A 16 -20.60 -8.38 -30.52
C ARG A 16 -20.26 -8.49 -31.99
N GLU A 17 -18.98 -8.63 -32.32
CA GLU A 17 -18.50 -8.67 -33.71
C GLU A 17 -18.35 -10.12 -34.23
N HIS A 18 -18.65 -11.13 -33.41
CA HIS A 18 -18.62 -12.55 -33.73
C HIS A 18 -17.33 -13.05 -34.40
N LEU A 19 -16.20 -12.39 -34.12
CA LEU A 19 -14.91 -12.76 -34.70
C LEU A 19 -14.39 -14.05 -34.07
N SER A 20 -13.80 -14.91 -34.91
CA SER A 20 -13.13 -16.13 -34.42
C SER A 20 -11.92 -15.79 -33.55
N MET A 21 -11.56 -16.67 -32.61
CA MET A 21 -10.39 -16.45 -31.76
C MET A 21 -9.08 -16.33 -32.57
N ASN A 22 -8.99 -16.96 -33.75
CA ASN A 22 -7.84 -16.85 -34.64
C ASN A 22 -7.73 -15.44 -35.25
N GLU A 23 -8.86 -14.85 -35.60
CA GLU A 23 -8.92 -13.49 -36.13
C GLU A 23 -8.59 -12.46 -35.05
N ILE A 24 -9.11 -12.66 -33.84
CA ILE A 24 -8.78 -11.83 -32.67
C ILE A 24 -7.28 -11.90 -32.36
N GLN A 25 -6.67 -13.10 -32.43
CA GLN A 25 -5.22 -13.27 -32.26
C GLN A 25 -4.42 -12.46 -33.28
N ARG A 26 -4.78 -12.51 -34.57
CA ARG A 26 -4.09 -11.75 -35.62
C ARG A 26 -4.18 -10.24 -35.39
N ARG A 27 -5.35 -9.75 -34.94
CA ARG A 27 -5.60 -8.32 -34.72
C ARG A 27 -5.01 -7.75 -33.42
N THR A 28 -4.80 -8.60 -32.42
CA THR A 28 -4.34 -8.16 -31.08
C THR A 28 -2.93 -8.62 -30.72
N SER A 29 -2.34 -9.51 -31.54
CA SER A 29 -1.05 -10.17 -31.28
C SER A 29 -1.00 -10.92 -29.94
N LEU A 30 -2.16 -11.22 -29.35
CA LEU A 30 -2.27 -11.96 -28.10
C LEU A 30 -2.36 -13.46 -28.36
N SER A 31 -1.74 -14.26 -27.49
CA SER A 31 -1.82 -15.71 -27.62
C SER A 31 -3.27 -16.19 -27.52
N ARG A 32 -3.61 -17.23 -28.30
CA ARG A 32 -4.92 -17.90 -28.23
C ARG A 32 -5.29 -18.33 -26.82
N ASN A 33 -4.30 -18.74 -26.01
CA ASN A 33 -4.47 -19.13 -24.62
C ASN A 33 -4.93 -17.95 -23.74
N THR A 34 -4.35 -16.76 -23.95
CA THR A 34 -4.75 -15.54 -23.26
C THR A 34 -6.17 -15.13 -23.63
N ILE A 35 -6.51 -15.14 -24.92
CA ILE A 35 -7.87 -14.82 -25.42
C ILE A 35 -8.89 -15.79 -24.82
N LYS A 36 -8.61 -17.10 -24.91
CA LYS A 36 -9.48 -18.15 -24.34
C LYS A 36 -9.65 -18.00 -22.83
N LYS A 37 -8.58 -17.68 -22.09
CA LYS A 37 -8.63 -17.43 -20.65
C LYS A 37 -9.51 -16.23 -20.31
N TRP A 38 -9.44 -15.16 -21.10
CA TRP A 38 -10.20 -13.94 -20.84
C TRP A 38 -11.67 -14.04 -21.20
N LEU A 39 -12.01 -14.77 -22.28
CA LEU A 39 -13.39 -15.05 -22.64
C LEU A 39 -14.08 -15.99 -21.62
N ARG A 40 -13.32 -16.85 -20.94
CA ARG A 40 -13.82 -17.75 -19.88
C ARG A 40 -13.93 -17.11 -18.49
N ALA A 41 -13.29 -15.96 -18.28
CA ALA A 41 -13.32 -15.29 -16.98
C ALA A 41 -14.71 -14.66 -16.77
N SER A 42 -15.40 -15.06 -15.71
CA SER A 42 -16.72 -14.56 -15.33
C SER A 42 -16.59 -13.14 -14.76
N GLY A 43 -17.28 -12.15 -15.34
CA GLY A 43 -17.41 -10.78 -14.82
C GLY A 43 -16.42 -9.74 -15.37
N ASP A 44 -16.62 -8.46 -15.00
CA ASP A 44 -15.74 -7.32 -15.33
C ASP A 44 -14.42 -7.33 -14.54
N SER A 45 -14.25 -8.32 -13.67
CA SER A 45 -12.98 -8.60 -13.00
C SER A 45 -11.99 -9.16 -14.00
N ALA A 46 -11.23 -8.27 -14.62
CA ALA A 46 -10.02 -8.66 -15.32
C ALA A 46 -9.16 -9.55 -14.42
N VAL A 47 -8.50 -10.52 -15.06
CA VAL A 47 -7.56 -11.43 -14.42
C VAL A 47 -6.45 -10.60 -13.77
N LYS A 48 -6.64 -10.24 -12.50
CA LYS A 48 -5.60 -9.60 -11.70
C LYS A 48 -4.46 -10.59 -11.61
N TYR A 49 -3.25 -10.15 -11.96
CA TYR A 49 -2.07 -10.97 -11.77
C TYR A 49 -1.90 -11.18 -10.26
N GLN A 50 -2.30 -12.35 -9.79
CA GLN A 50 -2.07 -12.80 -8.43
C GLN A 50 -0.87 -13.73 -8.46
N ARG A 51 0.28 -13.23 -7.97
CA ARG A 51 1.39 -14.12 -7.62
C ARG A 51 1.14 -14.57 -6.19
N ALA A 52 1.01 -15.87 -5.98
CA ALA A 52 1.02 -16.41 -4.63
C ALA A 52 2.30 -15.93 -3.92
N LYS A 53 2.17 -15.45 -2.68
CA LYS A 53 3.34 -15.12 -1.87
C LYS A 53 4.18 -16.39 -1.77
N LYS A 54 5.37 -16.38 -2.37
CA LYS A 54 6.32 -17.47 -2.20
C LYS A 54 6.81 -17.45 -0.77
N SER A 55 6.95 -18.62 -0.15
CA SER A 55 7.64 -18.76 1.11
C SER A 55 9.06 -18.21 0.97
N GLY A 56 9.39 -17.24 1.81
CA GLY A 56 10.73 -16.66 1.89
C GLY A 56 11.51 -17.31 3.03
N LYS A 57 12.80 -16.95 3.14
CA LYS A 57 13.65 -17.37 4.27
C LYS A 57 13.07 -16.97 5.64
N LEU A 58 12.25 -15.92 5.68
CA LEU A 58 11.63 -15.43 6.92
C LEU A 58 10.39 -16.22 7.31
N THR A 59 9.72 -16.89 6.37
CA THR A 59 8.40 -17.51 6.58
C THR A 59 8.34 -18.46 7.79
N PRO A 60 9.35 -19.31 8.07
CA PRO A 60 9.36 -20.14 9.27
C PRO A 60 9.42 -19.35 10.59
N PHE A 61 9.98 -18.14 10.57
CA PHE A 61 10.22 -17.30 11.74
C PHE A 61 9.15 -16.20 11.90
N GLU A 62 8.25 -16.03 10.93
CA GLU A 62 7.15 -15.06 10.99
C GLU A 62 6.28 -15.22 12.25
N PRO A 63 5.83 -16.42 12.66
CA PRO A 63 5.00 -16.58 13.86
C PRO A 63 5.71 -16.12 15.13
N ARG A 64 7.01 -16.41 15.24
CA ARG A 64 7.85 -15.99 16.37
C ARG A 64 7.98 -14.47 16.44
N LEU A 65 8.22 -13.84 15.28
CA LEU A 65 8.30 -12.39 15.18
C LEU A 65 6.97 -11.72 15.50
N LEU A 66 5.84 -12.27 15.05
CA LEU A 66 4.51 -11.74 15.37
C LEU A 66 4.24 -11.74 16.88
N LEU A 67 4.42 -12.89 17.53
CA LEU A 67 4.26 -12.99 18.99
C LEU A 67 5.18 -12.02 19.75
N ALA A 68 6.41 -11.86 19.27
CA ALA A 68 7.35 -10.93 19.86
C ALA A 68 6.90 -9.46 19.70
N LEU A 69 6.41 -9.09 18.51
CA LEU A 69 5.93 -7.75 18.20
C LEU A 69 4.65 -7.40 18.97
N GLU A 70 3.70 -8.33 19.08
CA GLU A 70 2.48 -8.17 19.87
C GLU A 70 2.80 -7.98 21.35
N GLY A 71 3.69 -8.81 21.91
CA GLY A 71 4.14 -8.66 23.29
C GLY A 71 4.89 -7.34 23.54
N ASP A 72 5.64 -6.85 22.56
CA ASP A 72 6.33 -5.57 22.64
C ASP A 72 5.38 -4.37 22.48
N ALA A 73 4.28 -4.51 21.75
CA ALA A 73 3.29 -3.45 21.57
C ALA A 73 2.64 -3.03 22.90
N CYS A 74 2.40 -4.01 23.78
CA CYS A 74 1.85 -3.80 25.12
C CYS A 74 2.83 -3.15 26.12
N ARG A 75 4.12 -3.04 25.77
CA ARG A 75 5.15 -2.50 26.66
C ARG A 75 5.35 -0.99 26.47
N PRO A 76 5.82 -0.26 27.50
CA PRO A 76 6.32 1.11 27.34
C PRO A 76 7.40 1.18 26.25
N LYS A 77 7.46 2.28 25.51
CA LYS A 77 8.38 2.44 24.35
C LYS A 77 9.85 2.13 24.67
N LYS A 78 10.29 2.43 25.89
CA LYS A 78 11.65 2.17 26.40
C LYS A 78 11.98 0.68 26.56
N ASP A 79 10.96 -0.17 26.78
CA ASP A 79 11.11 -1.59 27.08
C ASP A 79 10.79 -2.49 25.89
N ARG A 80 10.51 -1.90 24.72
CA ARG A 80 10.23 -2.63 23.47
C ARG A 80 11.54 -3.07 22.82
N ARG A 81 11.61 -4.30 22.33
CA ARG A 81 12.81 -4.76 21.62
C ARG A 81 12.95 -4.03 20.29
N THR A 82 14.19 -3.79 19.91
CA THR A 82 14.50 -3.20 18.61
C THR A 82 14.49 -4.27 17.52
N ALA A 83 14.31 -3.87 16.27
CA ALA A 83 14.41 -4.78 15.13
C ALA A 83 15.76 -5.52 15.08
N LYS A 84 16.84 -4.89 15.56
CA LYS A 84 18.17 -5.53 15.67
C LYS A 84 18.18 -6.65 16.72
N MET A 85 17.52 -6.46 17.86
CA MET A 85 17.41 -7.50 18.89
C MET A 85 16.60 -8.69 18.37
N LEU A 86 15.43 -8.43 17.77
CA LEU A 86 14.60 -9.48 17.18
C LEU A 86 15.34 -10.24 16.07
N PHE A 87 16.13 -9.54 15.24
CA PHE A 87 17.00 -10.17 14.25
C PHE A 87 18.05 -11.09 14.89
N LYS A 88 18.71 -10.65 15.96
CA LYS A 88 19.71 -11.45 16.68
C LYS A 88 19.08 -12.69 17.32
N GLU A 89 17.86 -12.58 17.86
CA GLU A 89 17.11 -13.71 18.40
C GLU A 89 16.87 -14.77 17.33
N ILE A 90 16.29 -14.41 16.17
CA ILE A 90 16.02 -15.39 15.11
C ILE A 90 17.30 -15.91 14.44
N LEU A 91 18.39 -15.13 14.42
CA LEU A 91 19.70 -15.61 13.95
C LEU A 91 20.19 -16.79 14.81
N ASN A 92 20.05 -16.70 16.12
CA ASN A 92 20.39 -17.79 17.04
C ASN A 92 19.47 -19.01 16.88
N GLU A 93 18.23 -18.79 16.42
CA GLU A 93 17.26 -19.85 16.09
C GLU A 93 17.50 -20.48 14.69
N GLY A 94 18.54 -20.05 13.96
CA GLY A 94 18.94 -20.63 12.68
C GLY A 94 18.48 -19.85 11.43
N TYR A 95 18.11 -18.58 11.57
CA TYR A 95 17.78 -17.73 10.43
C TYR A 95 19.00 -17.47 9.54
N THR A 96 18.86 -17.68 8.23
CA THR A 96 19.94 -17.50 7.23
C THR A 96 19.65 -16.36 6.24
N GLY A 97 18.68 -15.51 6.56
CA GLY A 97 18.33 -14.34 5.75
C GLY A 97 19.01 -13.06 6.23
N GLY A 98 18.84 -11.99 5.45
CA GLY A 98 19.41 -10.69 5.78
C GLY A 98 18.52 -9.87 6.72
N TYR A 99 19.15 -8.96 7.47
CA TYR A 99 18.46 -8.00 8.35
C TYR A 99 17.35 -7.22 7.63
N THR A 100 17.57 -6.85 6.36
CA THR A 100 16.61 -6.08 5.57
C THR A 100 15.24 -6.74 5.50
N ILE A 101 15.19 -8.06 5.29
CA ILE A 101 13.94 -8.83 5.20
C ILE A 101 13.14 -8.73 6.51
N VAL A 102 13.84 -8.81 7.64
CA VAL A 102 13.26 -8.71 8.99
C VAL A 102 12.80 -7.29 9.26
N SER A 103 13.61 -6.30 8.92
CA SER A 103 13.26 -4.89 9.10
C SER A 103 12.06 -4.48 8.24
N ASP A 104 11.95 -5.01 7.03
CA ASP A 104 10.81 -4.80 6.13
C ASP A 104 9.55 -5.46 6.66
N PHE A 105 9.67 -6.68 7.18
CA PHE A 105 8.56 -7.38 7.83
C PHE A 105 8.03 -6.59 9.04
N ILE A 106 8.92 -6.18 9.95
CA ILE A 106 8.56 -5.38 11.14
C ILE A 106 7.95 -4.04 10.73
N ARG A 107 8.52 -3.37 9.72
CA ARG A 107 7.98 -2.11 9.19
C ARG A 107 6.58 -2.30 8.61
N ASN A 108 6.35 -3.35 7.84
CA ASN A 108 5.04 -3.67 7.29
C ASN A 108 4.02 -3.99 8.38
N TRP A 109 4.42 -4.77 9.40
CA TRP A 109 3.58 -5.06 10.56
C TRP A 109 3.20 -3.77 11.29
N ARG A 110 4.17 -2.89 11.57
CA ARG A 110 3.91 -1.58 12.18
C ARG A 110 3.06 -0.66 11.32
N ASN A 111 3.11 -0.77 10.00
CA ASN A 111 2.24 0.03 9.11
C ASN A 111 0.82 -0.54 9.04
N GLN A 112 0.66 -1.85 9.25
CA GLN A 112 -0.65 -2.51 9.33
C GLN A 112 -1.33 -2.23 10.68
N ASP A 113 -0.56 -2.32 11.78
CA ASP A 113 -1.03 -2.11 13.15
C ASP A 113 -1.03 -0.61 13.54
N GLY A 114 -0.07 0.16 13.02
CA GLY A 114 0.12 1.60 13.24
C GLY A 114 -0.79 2.50 12.44
N LYS A 115 -1.93 1.99 11.98
CA LYS A 115 -3.16 2.79 12.04
C LYS A 115 -3.86 2.48 13.36
N GLY A 116 -3.19 2.77 14.48
CA GLY A 116 -3.87 3.56 15.50
C GLY A 116 -4.51 4.70 14.72
N LYS A 117 -5.82 4.59 14.49
CA LYS A 117 -6.59 5.54 13.69
C LYS A 117 -6.05 6.90 14.12
N SER A 118 -5.47 7.70 13.23
CA SER A 118 -5.38 9.11 13.54
C SER A 118 -6.85 9.50 13.64
N ALA A 119 -7.38 9.43 14.86
CA ALA A 119 -8.74 9.79 15.14
C ALA A 119 -8.69 11.29 14.98
N TYR A 120 -8.94 11.71 13.74
CA TYR A 120 -9.23 13.10 13.47
C TYR A 120 -10.55 13.34 14.21
N VAL A 121 -10.44 13.91 15.41
CA VAL A 121 -11.60 14.41 16.12
C VAL A 121 -11.94 15.73 15.45
N PRO A 122 -13.03 15.81 14.66
CA PRO A 122 -13.43 17.07 14.09
C PRO A 122 -13.78 18.00 15.25
N LEU A 123 -13.01 19.08 15.40
CA LEU A 123 -13.35 20.14 16.33
C LEU A 123 -14.59 20.85 15.79
N ARG A 124 -15.69 20.81 16.54
CA ARG A 124 -16.92 21.57 16.26
C ARG A 124 -17.05 22.60 17.36
N PHE A 125 -17.15 23.86 16.95
CA PHE A 125 -17.30 25.00 17.84
C PHE A 125 -18.59 25.73 17.48
N ALA A 126 -19.30 26.24 18.49
CA ALA A 126 -20.37 27.19 18.27
C ALA A 126 -19.80 28.53 17.74
N LEU A 127 -20.66 29.37 17.18
CA LEU A 127 -20.27 30.71 16.73
C LEU A 127 -19.71 31.49 17.94
N GLY A 128 -18.43 31.91 17.85
CA GLY A 128 -17.73 32.66 18.90
C GLY A 128 -17.01 31.84 19.97
N GLU A 129 -17.00 30.51 19.88
CA GLU A 129 -16.33 29.64 20.88
C GLU A 129 -14.82 29.46 20.62
N ALA A 130 -14.40 29.45 19.36
CA ALA A 130 -12.99 29.35 18.97
C ALA A 130 -12.63 30.42 17.94
N PHE A 131 -11.49 31.08 18.17
CA PHE A 131 -10.93 32.10 17.28
C PHE A 131 -9.56 31.64 16.80
N GLN A 132 -9.34 31.74 15.49
CA GLN A 132 -8.01 31.60 14.91
C GLN A 132 -7.51 33.00 14.59
N PHE A 133 -6.36 33.33 15.16
CA PHE A 133 -5.65 34.56 14.86
C PHE A 133 -4.47 34.19 13.98
N ASP A 134 -4.35 34.88 12.86
CA ASP A 134 -3.18 34.79 11.99
C ASP A 134 -2.45 36.14 12.03
N TRP A 135 -1.14 36.10 11.81
CA TRP A 135 -0.31 37.29 11.73
C TRP A 135 0.26 37.36 10.32
N SER A 136 -0.07 38.42 9.59
CA SER A 136 0.62 38.78 8.36
C SER A 136 1.60 39.91 8.65
N GLU A 137 2.65 39.98 7.85
CA GLU A 137 3.48 41.16 7.76
C GLU A 137 3.29 41.78 6.38
N GLU A 138 3.03 43.09 6.35
CA GLU A 138 2.75 43.81 5.12
C GLU A 138 3.67 45.02 5.00
N TRP A 139 3.99 45.40 3.75
CA TRP A 139 4.77 46.59 3.47
C TRP A 139 3.85 47.74 3.09
N LEU A 140 3.92 48.82 3.86
CA LEU A 140 3.07 50.00 3.72
C LEU A 140 3.93 51.27 3.63
N VAL A 141 3.43 52.31 2.96
CA VAL A 141 4.05 53.64 2.98
C VAL A 141 3.31 54.51 3.97
N ILE A 142 3.96 54.89 5.07
CA ILE A 142 3.38 55.73 6.12
C ILE A 142 4.20 57.01 6.21
N GLY A 143 3.57 58.15 5.94
CA GLY A 143 4.25 59.45 5.92
C GLY A 143 5.37 59.54 4.87
N GLY A 144 5.22 58.85 3.74
CA GLY A 144 6.22 58.80 2.66
C GLY A 144 7.38 57.83 2.90
N ILE A 145 7.38 57.09 4.01
CA ILE A 145 8.43 56.12 4.35
C ILE A 145 7.87 54.70 4.23
N HIS A 146 8.57 53.83 3.51
CA HIS A 146 8.25 52.39 3.46
C HIS A 146 8.53 51.75 4.82
N ARG A 147 7.53 51.10 5.39
CA ARG A 147 7.59 50.39 6.67
C ARG A 147 6.95 49.01 6.54
N LYS A 148 7.52 48.06 7.27
CA LYS A 148 6.93 46.74 7.47
C LYS A 148 6.08 46.79 8.74
N VAL A 149 4.84 46.33 8.66
CA VAL A 149 3.87 46.32 9.77
C VAL A 149 3.33 44.92 9.94
#